data_AF-A0A7V4UML3-F1
#
_entry.id   AF-A0A7V4UML3-F1
#
_cell.length_a   1.000
_cell.length_b   1.000
_cell.length_c   1.000
_cell.angle_alpha   90.00
_cell.angle_beta   90.00
_cell.angle_gamma   90.00
#
_symmetry.space_group_name_H-M   'P 1'
#
loop_
_entity.id
_entity.type
_entity.pdbx_description
1 polymer ?
#
loop_
_entity_poly.entity_id
_entity_poly.type
_entity_poly.pdbx_seq_one_letter_code
_entity_poly.pdbx_strand_id
1 'polypeptide(L)'
;MGQELNEKIRNILPMIKPSLGGADVLLKDIDEGVVTFTYFPPLSNPSACHVDRTRITKEIVIELLEYHLKKVIPGLKKVVLLGER
;
A
#
# COMPACT_ATOMS: atom_id res chain seq x y z
N MET A 1 8.85 -0.27 20.99
CA MET A 1 8.71 0.70 19.87
C MET A 1 8.05 0.12 18.62
N GLY A 2 8.22 -1.17 18.27
CA GLY A 2 7.61 -1.75 17.05
C GLY A 2 6.07 -1.91 17.06
N GLN A 3 5.43 -2.08 18.21
CA GLN A 3 3.97 -2.30 18.28
C GLN A 3 3.15 -1.04 17.99
N GLU A 4 3.55 0.11 18.52
CA GLU A 4 2.86 1.39 18.30
C GLU A 4 2.92 1.82 16.82
N LEU A 5 4.05 1.60 16.17
CA LEU A 5 4.22 1.91 14.75
C LEU A 5 3.35 0.99 13.87
N ASN A 6 3.32 -0.31 14.19
CA ASN A 6 2.44 -1.26 13.52
C ASN A 6 0.96 -0.87 13.64
N GLU A 7 0.53 -0.45 14.84
CA GLU A 7 -0.85 -0.03 15.07
C GLU A 7 -1.19 1.26 14.31
N LYS A 8 -0.30 2.24 14.31
CA LYS A 8 -0.45 3.46 13.50
C LYS A 8 -0.60 3.13 12.02
N ILE A 9 0.26 2.27 11.46
CA ILE A 9 0.14 1.87 10.05
C ILE A 9 -1.18 1.14 9.79
N ARG A 10 -1.59 0.21 10.67
CA ARG A 10 -2.87 -0.48 10.55
C ARG A 10 -4.06 0.48 10.58
N ASN A 11 -3.98 1.58 11.32
CA ASN A 11 -5.02 2.60 11.37
C ASN A 11 -5.08 3.47 10.10
N ILE A 12 -3.95 3.75 9.44
CA ILE A 12 -3.97 4.54 8.19
C ILE A 12 -4.38 3.70 6.98
N LEU A 13 -4.08 2.40 6.97
CA LEU A 13 -4.32 1.54 5.82
C LEU A 13 -5.77 1.60 5.30
N PRO A 14 -6.82 1.49 6.15
CA PRO A 14 -8.21 1.65 5.72
C PRO A 14 -8.50 2.98 5.02
N MET A 15 -7.81 4.06 5.38
CA MET A 15 -7.98 5.38 4.75
C MET A 15 -7.31 5.44 3.37
N ILE A 16 -6.26 4.65 3.15
CA ILE A 16 -5.51 4.61 1.89
C ILE A 16 -6.20 3.67 0.88
N LYS A 17 -6.83 2.57 1.34
CA LYS A 17 -7.45 1.54 0.49
C LYS A 17 -8.34 2.07 -0.66
N PRO A 18 -9.23 3.06 -0.47
CA PRO A 18 -10.05 3.59 -1.56
C PRO A 18 -9.22 4.22 -2.70
N SER A 19 -8.05 4.77 -2.38
CA SER A 19 -7.13 5.41 -3.32
C SER A 19 -6.23 4.42 -4.07
N LEU A 20 -6.25 3.13 -3.68
CA LEU A 20 -5.44 2.08 -4.31
C LEU A 20 -6.06 1.50 -5.59
N GLY A 21 -7.13 2.10 -6.12
CA GLY A 21 -7.71 1.70 -7.40
C GLY A 21 -8.31 0.28 -7.43
N GLY A 22 -8.68 -0.24 -6.26
CA GLY A 22 -9.13 -1.63 -6.10
C GLY A 22 -8.02 -2.64 -5.84
N ALA A 23 -6.76 -2.22 -5.78
CA ALA A 23 -5.70 -3.01 -5.19
C ALA A 23 -5.86 -3.06 -3.67
N ASP A 24 -5.35 -4.11 -3.03
CA ASP A 24 -5.27 -4.21 -1.58
C ASP A 24 -3.81 -4.44 -1.16
N VAL A 25 -3.48 -4.00 0.05
CA VAL A 25 -2.15 -4.18 0.64
C VAL A 25 -2.25 -4.57 2.10
N LEU A 26 -1.35 -5.43 2.53
CA LEU A 26 -1.35 -5.97 3.89
C LEU A 26 0.05 -5.85 4.48
N LEU A 27 0.16 -5.15 5.61
CA LEU A 27 1.44 -4.93 6.28
C LEU A 27 2.04 -6.28 6.68
N LYS A 28 3.25 -6.54 6.21
CA LYS A 28 3.98 -7.79 6.50
C LYS A 28 5.07 -7.55 7.55
N ASP A 29 5.86 -6.50 7.36
CA ASP A 29 7.02 -6.24 8.21
C ASP A 29 7.43 -4.76 8.19
N ILE A 30 8.07 -4.32 9.28
CA ILE A 30 8.71 -3.01 9.38
C ILE A 30 10.09 -3.21 9.99
N ASP A 31 11.13 -2.96 9.21
CA ASP A 31 12.51 -3.14 9.64
C ASP A 31 13.39 -1.97 9.18
N GLU A 32 14.12 -1.36 10.11
CA GLU A 32 15.08 -0.27 9.87
C GLU A 32 14.61 0.87 8.93
N GLY A 33 13.31 1.18 8.92
CA GLY A 33 12.70 2.21 8.07
C GLY A 33 12.25 1.71 6.69
N VAL A 34 12.36 0.41 6.42
CA VAL A 34 11.79 -0.26 5.26
C VAL A 34 10.45 -0.89 5.67
N VAL A 35 9.38 -0.53 4.97
CA VAL A 35 8.05 -1.09 5.22
C VAL A 35 7.69 -2.05 4.10
N THR A 36 7.40 -3.29 4.47
CA THR A 36 7.06 -4.34 3.51
C THR A 36 5.58 -4.64 3.58
N PHE A 37 4.89 -4.58 2.44
CA PHE A 37 3.51 -5.00 2.28
C PHE A 37 3.40 -6.17 1.33
N THR A 38 2.44 -7.06 1.59
CA THR A 38 1.90 -7.96 0.58
C THR A 38 0.95 -7.16 -0.32
N TYR A 39 1.15 -7.22 -1.64
CA TYR A 39 0.34 -6.54 -2.65
C TYR A 39 -0.63 -7.51 -3.32
N PHE A 40 -1.89 -7.09 -3.37
CA PHE A 40 -2.97 -7.78 -4.08
C PHE A 40 -3.43 -6.89 -5.24
N PRO A 41 -3.20 -7.29 -6.50
CA PRO A 41 -3.59 -6.49 -7.63
C PRO A 41 -5.12 -6.34 -7.69
N PRO A 42 -5.62 -5.25 -8.28
CA PRO A 42 -7.05 -5.10 -8.49
C PRO A 42 -7.57 -6.26 -9.34
N LEU A 43 -8.75 -6.77 -8.99
CA LEU A 43 -9.44 -7.74 -9.83
C LEU A 43 -9.79 -7.05 -11.17
N SER A 44 -9.07 -7.43 -12.22
CA SER A 44 -9.39 -7.08 -13.60
C SER A 44 -10.68 -7.79 -13.98
N ASN A 45 -11.82 -7.10 -13.84
CA ASN A 45 -13.07 -7.54 -14.44
C ASN A 45 -13.19 -6.88 -15.82
N PRO A 46 -12.96 -7.60 -16.93
CA PRO A 46 -13.10 -7.05 -18.27
C PRO A 46 -14.53 -6.59 -18.59
N SER A 47 -15.53 -7.00 -17.80
CA SER A 47 -16.94 -6.59 -17.95
C SER A 47 -17.32 -5.36 -17.11
N ALA A 48 -16.38 -4.75 -16.37
CA ALA A 48 -16.65 -3.55 -15.58
C ALA A 48 -16.67 -2.29 -16.48
N CYS A 49 -17.85 -1.92 -16.96
CA CYS A 49 -18.10 -0.89 -17.98
C CYS A 49 -17.67 0.56 -17.63
N HIS A 50 -17.15 0.87 -16.43
CA HIS A 50 -16.96 2.28 -16.03
C HIS A 50 -15.71 2.61 -15.20
N VAL A 51 -14.77 1.68 -14.99
CA VAL A 51 -13.54 2.01 -14.26
C VAL A 51 -12.36 1.32 -14.91
N ASP A 52 -11.55 2.07 -15.66
CA ASP A 52 -10.23 1.66 -16.13
C ASP A 52 -9.30 1.47 -14.91
N ARG A 53 -9.47 0.34 -14.21
CA ARG A 53 -8.60 -0.08 -13.08
C ARG A 53 -7.17 -0.39 -13.53
N THR A 54 -6.95 -0.44 -14.84
CA THR A 54 -5.68 -0.59 -15.54
C THR A 54 -4.72 0.58 -15.35
N ARG A 55 -5.20 1.76 -14.90
CA ARG A 55 -4.36 2.95 -14.72
C ARG A 55 -3.57 2.97 -13.42
N ILE A 56 -3.94 2.18 -12.41
CA ILE A 56 -3.23 2.11 -11.14
C ILE A 56 -2.19 0.99 -11.22
N THR A 57 -0.95 1.37 -11.48
CA THR A 57 0.19 0.45 -11.52
C THR A 57 0.73 0.21 -10.11
N LYS A 58 1.54 -0.86 -9.98
CA LYS A 58 2.26 -1.17 -8.74
C LYS A 58 3.13 0.01 -8.26
N GLU A 59 3.72 0.76 -9.19
CA GLU A 59 4.51 1.97 -8.89
C GLU A 59 3.66 3.08 -8.28
N ILE A 60 2.48 3.36 -8.83
CA ILE A 60 1.56 4.37 -8.27
C ILE A 60 1.13 3.99 -6.84
N VAL A 61 0.92 2.69 -6.58
CA VAL A 61 0.61 2.20 -5.23
C VAL A 61 1.78 2.41 -4.27
N ILE A 62 3.03 2.22 -4.72
CA ILE A 62 4.23 2.51 -3.94
C ILE A 62 4.29 4.00 -3.58
N GLU A 63 4.15 4.88 -4.58
CA GLU A 63 4.20 6.33 -4.35
C GLU A 63 3.14 6.79 -3.36
N LEU A 64 1.91 6.26 -3.49
CA LEU A 64 0.82 6.60 -2.60
C LEU A 64 1.09 6.15 -1.16
N LEU A 65 1.60 4.93 -0.99
CA LEU A 65 1.98 4.41 0.33
C LEU A 65 3.12 5.22 0.94
N GLU A 66 4.16 5.55 0.17
CA GLU A 66 5.26 6.39 0.65
C GLU A 66 4.78 7.77 1.08
N TYR A 67 3.90 8.41 0.31
CA TYR A 67 3.34 9.72 0.63
C TYR A 67 2.61 9.72 1.99
N HIS A 68 1.82 8.68 2.27
CA HIS A 68 1.11 8.56 3.54
C HIS A 68 2.01 8.11 4.70
N LEU A 69 2.92 7.15 4.45
CA LEU A 69 3.78 6.59 5.48
C LEU A 69 4.87 7.56 5.94
N LYS A 70 5.38 8.44 5.07
CA LYS A 70 6.35 9.49 5.45
C LYS A 70 5.78 10.44 6.52
N LYS A 71 4.46 10.60 6.60
CA LYS A 71 3.81 11.44 7.62
C LYS A 71 3.78 10.78 9.00
N VAL A 72 3.92 9.46 9.06
CA VAL A 72 3.80 8.66 10.28
C VAL A 72 5.16 8.09 10.72
N ILE A 73 6.04 7.81 9.76
CA ILE A 73 7.35 7.20 9.96
C ILE A 73 8.42 8.22 9.53
N PRO A 74 8.92 9.05 10.45
CA PRO A 74 9.90 10.10 10.14
C PRO A 74 11.25 9.57 9.61
N GLY A 75 11.49 8.25 9.71
CA GLY A 75 12.66 7.56 9.16
C GLY A 75 12.36 6.59 8.01
N LEU A 76 11.26 6.79 7.27
CA LEU A 76 10.92 5.91 6.14
C LEU A 76 12.01 6.01 5.06
N LYS A 77 12.69 4.89 4.80
CA LYS A 77 13.68 4.73 3.73
C LYS A 77 13.03 4.26 2.44
N LYS A 78 12.12 3.28 2.51
CA LYS A 78 11.54 2.62 1.33
C LYS A 78 10.26 1.86 1.66
N VAL A 79 9.36 1.79 0.68
CA VAL A 79 8.25 0.82 0.67
C VAL A 79 8.54 -0.32 -0.30
N VAL A 80 8.29 -1.55 0.14
CA VAL A 80 8.45 -2.77 -0.66
C VAL A 80 7.10 -3.47 -0.79
N LEU A 81 6.70 -3.78 -2.01
CA LEU A 81 5.49 -4.54 -2.32
C LEU A 81 5.86 -5.95 -2.79
N LEU A 82 5.53 -6.95 -1.96
CA LEU A 82 5.68 -8.37 -2.27
C LEU A 82 4.40 -8.92 -2.87
N GLY A 83 4.51 -9.59 -4.02
CA GLY A 83 3.36 -10.10 -4.76
C GLY A 83 3.32 -9.51 -6.16
N GLU A 84 3.27 -10.40 -7.14
CA GLU A 84 3.04 -10.17 -8.56
C GLU A 84 2.78 -11.56 -9.16
N ARG A 85 1.57 -11.80 -9.62
CA ARG A 85 1.30 -12.83 -10.63
C ARG A 85 0.55 -12.15 -11.75
#